data_AF-D0L7J7-F1
#
_entry.id   AF-D0L7J7-F1
#
_cell.length_a   1.000
_cell.length_b   1.000
_cell.length_c   1.000
_cell.angle_alpha   90.00
_cell.angle_beta   90.00
_cell.angle_gamma   90.00
#
_symmetry.space_group_name_H-M   'P 1'
#
loop_
_entity.id
_entity.type
_entity.pdbx_description
1 polymer ?
#
loop_
_entity_poly.entity_id
_entity_poly.type
_entity_poly.pdbx_seq_one_letter_code
_entity_poly.pdbx_strand_id
1 'polypeptide(L)'
;MSLVAHRLFSVGIRIDNRAGFSSDQLAAMSEGLDRMSCPASAEVVICEDFVSEVRNLLSSTTYDTVRGANVVAAKTIPVSDDSQVIVVNADPVRGLELAQLGRLLAHEAGHALIHSRMEGHPDLDLRSPQMGEQVLHALATTALDEYRVERAVYAQGFPLRRRWTGPPRARSPPT
;
A
#
# COMPACT_ATOMS: atom_id res chain seq x y z
N MET A 1 25.98 -4.12 20.42
CA MET A 1 25.67 -4.54 19.04
C MET A 1 24.71 -3.50 18.48
N SER A 2 25.20 -2.60 17.63
CA SER A 2 24.41 -1.49 17.08
C SER A 2 23.97 -1.87 15.66
N LEU A 3 22.66 -2.00 15.45
CA LEU A 3 22.08 -2.14 14.12
C LEU A 3 22.19 -0.79 13.41
N VAL A 4 23.01 -0.73 12.37
CA VAL A 4 23.10 0.42 11.49
C VAL A 4 21.84 0.43 10.63
N ALA A 5 20.91 1.33 10.95
CA ALA A 5 19.79 1.65 10.06
C ALA A 5 20.36 2.29 8.79
N HIS A 6 20.40 1.52 7.70
CA HIS A 6 20.78 2.04 6.39
C HIS A 6 19.69 2.99 5.89
N ARG A 7 19.95 4.30 5.97
CA ARG A 7 19.14 5.36 5.37
C ARG A 7 19.53 5.47 3.89
N LEU A 8 18.65 5.05 3.00
CA LEU A 8 18.74 5.39 1.57
C LEU A 8 17.80 6.58 1.32
N PHE A 9 18.39 7.70 0.89
CA PHE A 9 17.64 8.86 0.44
C PHE A 9 17.46 8.72 -1.07
N SER A 10 16.28 8.30 -1.52
CA SER A 10 15.78 8.83 -2.79
C SER A 10 15.14 10.19 -2.53
N VAL A 11 15.03 11.04 -3.55
CA VAL A 11 14.68 12.46 -3.45
C VAL A 11 13.52 12.71 -2.45
N GLY A 12 13.87 13.11 -1.23
CA GLY A 12 12.95 13.66 -0.22
C GLY A 12 12.14 12.68 0.65
N ILE A 13 11.90 11.43 0.24
CA ILE A 13 10.98 10.52 0.96
C ILE A 13 11.74 9.66 1.98
N ARG A 14 11.26 9.64 3.23
CA ARG A 14 11.84 8.82 4.30
C ARG A 14 11.31 7.39 4.25
N ILE A 15 12.22 6.42 4.12
CA ILE A 15 11.92 4.99 4.28
C ILE A 15 12.52 4.47 5.60
N ASP A 16 11.65 4.03 6.51
CA ASP A 16 11.99 3.36 7.77
C ASP A 16 11.96 1.83 7.58
N ASN A 17 13.14 1.25 7.34
CA ASN A 17 13.32 -0.16 7.06
C ASN A 17 13.53 -0.99 8.35
N ARG A 18 12.46 -1.20 9.13
CA ARG A 18 12.53 -1.98 10.39
C ARG A 18 12.64 -3.49 10.14
N ALA A 19 12.20 -3.95 8.98
CA ALA A 19 12.15 -5.38 8.62
C ALA A 19 13.40 -5.90 7.89
N GLY A 20 14.44 -5.08 7.71
CA GLY A 20 15.74 -5.51 7.20
C GLY A 20 15.80 -5.81 5.70
N PHE A 21 15.01 -5.11 4.88
CA PHE A 21 15.08 -5.23 3.41
C PHE A 21 16.45 -4.79 2.88
N SER A 22 16.92 -5.44 1.81
CA SER A 22 18.24 -5.14 1.21
C SER A 22 18.25 -3.81 0.46
N SER A 23 19.45 -3.29 0.18
CA SER A 23 19.61 -2.05 -0.60
C SER A 23 18.94 -2.11 -1.97
N ASP A 24 19.00 -3.26 -2.66
CA ASP A 24 18.37 -3.43 -3.98
C ASP A 24 16.84 -3.41 -3.88
N GLN A 25 16.29 -4.02 -2.81
CA GLN A 25 14.86 -3.98 -2.54
C GLN A 25 14.39 -2.56 -2.23
N LEU A 26 15.14 -1.85 -1.37
CA LEU A 26 14.86 -0.44 -1.06
C LEU A 26 14.98 0.46 -2.29
N ALA A 27 15.98 0.24 -3.15
CA ALA A 27 16.14 0.98 -4.39
C ALA A 27 14.94 0.77 -5.35
N ALA A 28 14.47 -0.48 -5.49
CA ALA A 28 13.30 -0.78 -6.30
C ALA A 28 12.03 -0.13 -5.74
N MET A 29 11.85 -0.16 -4.41
CA MET A 29 10.77 0.55 -3.73
C MET A 29 10.82 2.06 -3.98
N SER A 30 11.99 2.67 -3.81
CA SER A 30 12.23 4.10 -4.08
C SER A 30 11.91 4.48 -5.52
N GLU A 31 12.36 3.68 -6.49
CA GLU A 31 12.05 3.92 -7.91
C GLU A 31 10.54 3.97 -8.17
N GLY A 32 9.77 3.11 -7.51
CA GLY A 32 8.31 3.13 -7.57
C GLY A 32 7.70 4.44 -7.09
N LEU A 33 8.18 4.93 -5.94
CA LEU A 33 7.76 6.22 -5.36
C LEU A 33 8.10 7.37 -6.30
N ASP A 34 9.31 7.39 -6.86
CA ASP A 34 9.80 8.48 -7.71
C ASP A 34 9.06 8.57 -9.04
N ARG A 35 8.83 7.42 -9.71
CA ARG A 35 8.09 7.38 -10.98
C ARG A 35 6.66 7.90 -10.84
N MET A 36 6.08 7.72 -9.65
CA MET A 36 4.76 8.24 -9.33
C MET A 36 4.79 9.63 -8.72
N SER A 37 5.96 10.29 -8.62
CA SER A 37 6.10 11.62 -8.03
C SER A 37 5.45 11.70 -6.63
N CYS A 38 5.69 10.67 -5.82
CA CYS A 38 5.15 10.59 -4.47
C CYS A 38 5.48 11.87 -3.67
N PRO A 39 4.53 12.44 -2.90
CA PRO A 39 4.79 13.64 -2.12
C PRO A 39 5.95 13.47 -1.15
N ALA A 40 6.84 14.47 -1.07
CA ALA A 40 7.98 14.44 -0.14
C ALA A 40 7.57 14.44 1.34
N SER A 41 6.32 14.82 1.64
CA SER A 41 5.72 14.75 2.97
C SER A 41 5.22 13.36 3.37
N ALA A 42 5.29 12.39 2.45
CA ALA A 42 4.98 11.01 2.74
C ALA A 42 6.14 10.32 3.45
N GLU A 43 5.83 9.37 4.33
CA GLU A 43 6.79 8.47 4.95
C GLU A 43 6.45 7.01 4.61
N VAL A 44 7.46 6.15 4.50
CA VAL A 44 7.29 4.71 4.32
C VAL A 44 7.80 3.99 5.55
N VAL A 45 6.99 3.10 6.13
CA VAL A 45 7.37 2.23 7.25
C VAL A 45 7.26 0.78 6.83
N ILE A 46 8.36 0.04 6.86
CA ILE A 46 8.39 -1.38 6.53
C ILE A 46 8.53 -2.18 7.84
N CYS A 47 7.49 -2.92 8.21
CA CYS A 47 7.41 -3.59 9.51
C CYS A 47 6.85 -5.02 9.43
N GLU A 48 7.20 -5.85 10.42
CA GLU A 48 6.65 -7.20 10.59
C GLU A 48 5.29 -7.15 11.32
N ASP A 49 5.13 -6.27 12.32
CA ASP A 49 3.85 -6.08 13.01
C ASP A 49 2.97 -5.04 12.32
N PHE A 50 2.52 -5.39 11.10
CA PHE A 50 1.71 -4.52 10.25
C PHE A 50 0.41 -4.08 10.92
N VAL A 51 -0.31 -5.00 11.57
CA VAL A 51 -1.62 -4.71 12.16
C VAL A 51 -1.49 -3.72 13.30
N SER A 52 -0.52 -3.90 14.19
CA SER A 52 -0.32 -2.95 15.29
C SER A 52 0.11 -1.58 14.79
N GLU A 53 0.98 -1.49 13.77
CA GLU A 53 1.39 -0.20 13.22
C GLU A 53 0.20 0.56 12.62
N VAL A 54 -0.64 -0.12 11.83
CA VAL A 54 -1.84 0.49 11.24
C VAL A 54 -2.84 0.91 12.33
N ARG A 55 -3.04 0.10 13.36
CA ARG A 55 -3.89 0.44 14.52
C ARG A 55 -3.41 1.69 15.24
N ASN A 56 -2.10 1.79 15.48
CA ASN A 56 -1.49 2.94 16.14
C ASN A 56 -1.68 4.22 15.32
N LEU A 57 -1.42 4.16 14.01
CA LEU A 57 -1.56 5.31 13.11
C LEU A 57 -3.02 5.77 12.96
N LEU A 58 -3.97 4.83 12.94
CA LEU A 58 -5.40 5.13 12.88
C LEU A 58 -6.01 5.46 14.24
N SER A 59 -5.26 5.38 15.34
CA SER A 59 -5.79 5.44 16.71
C SER A 59 -7.01 4.51 16.91
N SER A 60 -6.97 3.32 16.30
CA SER A 60 -8.08 2.37 16.25
C SER A 60 -7.70 1.03 16.86
N THR A 61 -8.58 0.46 17.68
CA THR A 61 -8.38 -0.88 18.27
C THR A 61 -8.94 -2.00 17.41
N THR A 62 -9.71 -1.68 16.36
CA THR A 62 -10.54 -2.65 15.63
C THR A 62 -10.02 -3.00 14.24
N TYR A 63 -8.89 -2.42 13.79
CA TYR A 63 -8.33 -2.78 12.49
C TYR A 63 -7.83 -4.22 12.50
N ASP A 64 -8.18 -5.01 11.49
CA ASP A 64 -7.56 -6.31 11.22
C ASP A 64 -7.35 -6.50 9.71
N THR A 65 -6.60 -7.52 9.35
CA THR A 65 -6.37 -7.93 7.95
C THR A 65 -7.34 -9.02 7.51
N VAL A 66 -8.40 -9.32 8.27
CA VAL A 66 -9.39 -10.37 7.95
C VAL A 66 -10.39 -9.80 6.94
N ARG A 67 -9.90 -9.49 5.74
CA ARG A 67 -10.73 -9.28 4.56
C ARG A 67 -10.57 -10.52 3.69
N GLY A 68 -11.69 -11.13 3.27
CA GLY A 68 -11.74 -12.42 2.58
C GLY A 68 -10.50 -12.75 1.73
N ALA A 69 -9.78 -13.79 2.15
CA ALA A 69 -8.74 -14.53 1.43
C ALA A 69 -7.45 -13.81 0.96
N ASN A 70 -7.20 -12.53 1.24
CA ASN A 70 -5.95 -11.87 0.81
C ASN A 70 -5.25 -11.09 1.94
N VAL A 71 -3.95 -11.36 2.14
CA VAL A 71 -3.09 -10.60 3.05
C VAL A 71 -2.79 -9.22 2.47
N VAL A 72 -2.95 -8.17 3.27
CA VAL A 72 -2.64 -6.79 2.88
C VAL A 72 -1.12 -6.61 2.81
N ALA A 73 -0.61 -6.24 1.64
CA ALA A 73 0.83 -6.06 1.39
C ALA A 73 1.33 -4.67 1.79
N ALA A 74 0.51 -3.64 1.60
CA ALA A 74 0.77 -2.30 2.06
C ALA A 74 -0.55 -1.53 2.27
N LYS A 75 -0.47 -0.42 2.98
CA LYS A 75 -1.58 0.52 3.15
C LYS A 75 -1.05 1.94 3.32
N THR A 76 -1.60 2.85 2.52
CA THR A 76 -1.44 4.29 2.71
C THR A 76 -2.45 4.81 3.74
N ILE A 77 -1.97 5.55 4.73
CA ILE A 77 -2.77 6.12 5.83
C ILE A 77 -2.59 7.64 5.84
N PRO A 78 -3.67 8.42 5.69
CA PRO A 78 -3.62 9.86 5.96
C PRO A 78 -3.42 10.09 7.47
N VAL A 79 -2.34 10.78 7.82
CA VAL A 79 -2.05 11.15 9.22
C VAL A 79 -2.34 12.63 9.49
N SER A 80 -2.33 13.45 8.44
CA SER A 80 -2.82 14.84 8.42
C SER A 80 -3.21 15.22 7.00
N ASP A 81 -3.74 16.43 6.81
CA ASP A 81 -4.15 16.94 5.49
C ASP A 81 -3.01 16.91 4.46
N ASP A 82 -1.76 17.11 4.91
CA ASP A 82 -0.58 17.23 4.04
C ASP A 82 0.42 16.07 4.19
N SER A 83 0.16 15.08 5.05
CA SER A 83 1.10 13.97 5.31
C SER A 83 0.42 12.61 5.32
N GLN A 84 1.14 11.63 4.78
CA GLN A 84 0.67 10.26 4.59
C GLN A 84 1.76 9.31 5.08
N VAL A 85 1.36 8.19 5.69
CA VAL A 85 2.27 7.09 6.03
C VAL A 85 1.89 5.86 5.22
N ILE A 86 2.82 5.37 4.42
CA ILE A 86 2.71 4.10 3.69
C ILE A 86 3.30 3.02 4.58
N VAL A 87 2.43 2.17 5.15
CA VAL A 87 2.85 1.01 5.94
C VAL A 87 2.97 -0.19 5.01
N VAL A 88 4.15 -0.82 4.98
CA VAL A 88 4.43 -2.02 4.19
C VAL A 88 4.51 -3.22 5.12
N ASN A 89 3.69 -4.23 4.84
CA ASN A 89 3.70 -5.50 5.56
C ASN A 89 4.86 -6.37 5.07
N ALA A 90 5.88 -6.56 5.91
CA ALA A 90 7.10 -7.26 5.52
C ALA A 90 6.83 -8.72 5.10
N ASP A 91 5.94 -9.44 5.80
CA ASP A 91 5.72 -10.87 5.61
C ASP A 91 5.35 -11.27 4.17
N PRO A 92 4.27 -10.74 3.57
CA PRO A 92 3.91 -11.06 2.19
C PRO A 92 4.83 -10.39 1.15
N VAL A 93 5.58 -9.35 1.53
CA VAL A 93 6.38 -8.53 0.62
C VAL A 93 7.81 -9.06 0.48
N ARG A 94 8.35 -9.74 1.49
CA ARG A 94 9.75 -10.19 1.54
C ARG A 94 10.14 -11.10 0.37
N GLY A 95 9.20 -11.90 -0.14
CA GLY A 95 9.42 -12.82 -1.26
C GLY A 95 9.11 -12.25 -2.65
N LEU A 96 8.77 -10.96 -2.76
CA LEU A 96 8.47 -10.33 -4.04
C LEU A 96 9.73 -10.01 -4.83
N GLU A 97 9.64 -10.13 -6.15
CA GLU A 97 10.68 -9.69 -7.08
C GLU A 97 10.83 -8.16 -7.06
N LEU A 98 12.02 -7.64 -7.40
CA LEU A 98 12.28 -6.19 -7.38
C LEU A 98 11.25 -5.37 -8.18
N ALA A 99 10.85 -5.85 -9.36
CA ALA A 99 9.82 -5.18 -10.17
C ALA A 99 8.44 -5.15 -9.49
N GLN A 100 8.11 -6.17 -8.69
CA GLN A 100 6.87 -6.23 -7.92
C GLN A 100 6.93 -5.28 -6.71
N LEU A 101 8.10 -5.13 -6.08
CA LEU A 101 8.33 -4.13 -5.02
C LEU A 101 8.17 -2.71 -5.54
N GLY A 102 8.82 -2.37 -6.66
CA GLY A 102 8.67 -1.06 -7.27
C GLY A 102 7.23 -0.76 -7.69
N ARG A 103 6.53 -1.74 -8.26
CA ARG A 103 5.10 -1.60 -8.58
C ARG A 103 4.24 -1.37 -7.32
N LEU A 104 4.49 -2.11 -6.24
CA LEU A 104 3.75 -1.98 -4.99
C LEU A 104 3.85 -0.55 -4.47
N LEU A 105 5.06 0.00 -4.39
CA LEU A 105 5.25 1.35 -3.88
C LEU A 105 4.79 2.43 -4.87
N ALA A 106 4.83 2.18 -6.18
CA ALA A 106 4.18 3.04 -7.16
C ALA A 106 2.66 3.10 -6.94
N HIS A 107 2.02 1.97 -6.63
CA HIS A 107 0.59 1.91 -6.32
C HIS A 107 0.25 2.75 -5.08
N GLU A 108 0.97 2.54 -3.97
CA GLU A 108 0.75 3.31 -2.74
C GLU A 108 1.06 4.81 -2.91
N ALA A 109 2.08 5.16 -3.69
CA ALA A 109 2.36 6.56 -4.06
C ALA A 109 1.19 7.22 -4.82
N GLY A 110 0.46 6.44 -5.64
CA GLY A 110 -0.75 6.92 -6.30
C GLY A 110 -1.84 7.30 -5.31
N HIS A 111 -2.06 6.49 -4.27
CA HIS A 111 -3.01 6.82 -3.18
C HIS A 111 -2.55 8.06 -2.40
N ALA A 112 -1.26 8.14 -2.07
CA ALA A 112 -0.69 9.32 -1.40
C ALA A 112 -0.91 10.61 -2.21
N LEU A 113 -0.78 10.56 -3.54
CA LEU A 113 -1.04 11.69 -4.43
C LEU A 113 -2.51 12.10 -4.50
N ILE A 114 -3.45 11.14 -4.52
CA ILE A 114 -4.89 11.45 -4.51
C ILE A 114 -5.24 12.18 -3.22
N HIS A 115 -4.75 11.69 -2.08
CA HIS A 115 -4.97 12.34 -0.79
C HIS A 115 -4.32 13.73 -0.72
N SER A 116 -3.06 13.89 -1.16
CA SER A 116 -2.37 15.19 -1.10
C SER A 116 -3.01 16.28 -1.95
N ARG A 117 -3.85 15.91 -2.92
CA ARG A 117 -4.62 16.87 -3.74
C ARG A 117 -6.00 17.17 -3.15
N MET A 118 -6.31 16.62 -1.99
CA MET A 118 -7.65 16.60 -1.40
C MET A 118 -8.71 16.05 -2.38
N GLU A 119 -8.29 15.15 -3.28
CA GLU A 119 -9.19 14.48 -4.22
C GLU A 119 -9.82 13.21 -3.59
N GLY A 120 -9.33 12.80 -2.41
CA GLY A 120 -9.93 11.76 -1.59
C GLY A 120 -11.26 12.24 -0.98
N HIS A 121 -12.20 11.32 -0.80
CA HIS A 121 -13.49 11.67 -0.21
C HIS A 121 -13.37 11.83 1.32
N PRO A 122 -14.10 12.79 1.93
CA PRO A 122 -14.13 12.94 3.38
C PRO A 122 -14.64 11.65 4.03
N ASP A 123 -14.08 11.32 5.19
CA ASP A 123 -14.51 10.19 6.01
C ASP A 123 -16.03 10.18 6.14
N LEU A 124 -16.65 9.09 5.66
CA LEU A 124 -18.08 8.90 5.76
C LEU A 124 -18.45 8.84 7.24
N ASP A 125 -19.34 9.73 7.69
CA ASP A 125 -19.95 9.60 9.01
C ASP A 125 -20.84 8.36 9.02
N LEU A 126 -20.27 7.26 9.50
CA LEU A 126 -20.89 5.93 9.64
C LEU A 126 -22.06 5.92 10.64
N ARG A 127 -22.45 7.06 11.22
CA ARG A 127 -23.59 7.18 12.14
C ARG A 127 -24.92 7.50 11.43
N SER A 128 -24.94 7.61 10.10
CA SER A 128 -26.18 7.88 9.36
C SER A 128 -27.11 6.64 9.31
N PRO A 129 -28.44 6.83 9.43
CA PRO A 129 -29.41 5.75 9.23
C PRO A 129 -29.46 5.17 7.80
N GLN A 130 -28.72 5.72 6.83
CA GLN A 130 -28.61 5.22 5.45
C GLN A 130 -27.34 4.39 5.20
N MET A 131 -26.92 3.54 6.15
CA MET A 131 -25.67 2.77 6.06
C MET A 131 -25.50 2.01 4.73
N GLY A 132 -26.57 1.49 4.13
CA GLY A 132 -26.50 0.78 2.83
C GLY A 132 -26.04 1.67 1.68
N GLU A 133 -26.60 2.88 1.56
CA GLU A 133 -26.23 3.85 0.54
C GLU A 133 -24.81 4.38 0.77
N GLN A 134 -24.44 4.62 2.03
CA GLN A 134 -23.09 5.04 2.40
C GLN A 134 -22.04 3.98 2.09
N VAL A 135 -22.32 2.70 2.36
CA VAL A 135 -21.41 1.60 2.02
C VAL A 135 -21.24 1.50 0.50
N LEU A 136 -22.33 1.59 -0.27
CA LEU A 136 -22.25 1.57 -1.73
C LEU A 136 -21.45 2.77 -2.26
N HIS A 137 -21.65 3.96 -1.69
CA HIS A 137 -20.87 5.14 -2.02
C HIS A 137 -19.38 4.93 -1.72
N ALA A 138 -19.04 4.42 -0.53
CA ALA A 138 -17.65 4.10 -0.14
C ALA A 138 -16.98 3.13 -1.13
N LEU A 139 -17.71 2.08 -1.52
CA LEU A 139 -17.23 1.09 -2.47
C LEU A 139 -17.01 1.68 -3.86
N ALA A 140 -17.95 2.51 -4.34
CA ALA A 140 -17.84 3.17 -5.63
C ALA A 140 -16.65 4.14 -5.67
N THR A 141 -16.48 4.96 -4.63
CA THR A 141 -15.33 5.86 -4.50
C THR A 141 -14.02 5.09 -4.47
N THR A 142 -13.93 4.05 -3.62
CA THR A 142 -12.73 3.20 -3.54
C THR A 142 -12.39 2.60 -4.89
N ALA A 143 -13.39 2.08 -5.62
CA ALA A 143 -13.18 1.48 -6.94
C ALA A 143 -12.68 2.49 -7.97
N LEU A 144 -13.15 3.75 -7.92
CA LEU A 144 -12.67 4.82 -8.78
C LEU A 144 -11.22 5.20 -8.47
N ASP A 145 -10.86 5.32 -7.19
CA ASP A 145 -9.49 5.64 -6.78
C ASP A 145 -8.51 4.53 -7.18
N GLU A 146 -8.86 3.27 -6.91
CA GLU A 146 -8.09 2.09 -7.35
C GLU A 146 -7.89 2.08 -8.87
N TYR A 147 -8.94 2.37 -9.66
CA TYR A 147 -8.83 2.47 -11.11
C TYR A 147 -7.89 3.60 -11.56
N ARG A 148 -7.98 4.78 -10.95
CA ARG A 148 -7.13 5.94 -11.27
C ARG A 148 -5.67 5.63 -10.97
N VAL A 149 -5.39 5.04 -9.80
CA VAL A 149 -4.04 4.62 -9.40
C VAL A 149 -3.50 3.57 -10.36
N GLU A 150 -4.24 2.50 -10.61
CA GLU A 150 -3.78 1.40 -11.47
C GLU A 150 -3.53 1.85 -12.92
N ARG A 151 -4.37 2.76 -13.44
CA ARG A 151 -4.15 3.39 -14.75
C ARG A 151 -2.85 4.20 -14.78
N ALA A 152 -2.57 4.97 -13.73
CA ALA A 152 -1.35 5.78 -13.64
C ALA A 152 -0.10 4.90 -13.48
N VAL A 153 -0.15 3.87 -12.63
CA VAL A 153 0.91 2.87 -12.47
C VAL A 153 1.23 2.20 -13.80
N TYR A 154 0.21 1.81 -14.57
CA TYR A 154 0.40 1.23 -15.90
C TYR A 154 1.06 2.22 -16.88
N ALA A 155 0.65 3.48 -16.87
CA ALA A 155 1.25 4.54 -17.70
C ALA A 155 2.74 4.77 -17.38
N GLN A 156 3.19 4.47 -16.16
CA GLN A 156 4.61 4.51 -15.75
C GLN A 156 5.41 3.26 -16.16
N GLY A 157 4.82 2.37 -16.96
CA GLY A 157 5.46 1.17 -17.49
C GLY A 157 5.44 -0.04 -16.56
N PHE A 158 4.75 0.03 -15.42
CA PHE A 158 4.55 -1.15 -14.58
C PHE A 158 3.46 -2.05 -15.18
N PRO A 159 3.67 -3.38 -15.23
CA PRO A 159 2.65 -4.28 -15.75
C PRO A 159 1.40 -4.28 -14.86
N LEU A 160 0.23 -4.57 -15.45
CA LEU A 160 -0.99 -4.80 -14.66
C LEU A 160 -0.74 -5.93 -13.66
N ARG A 161 -1.28 -5.79 -12.45
CA ARG A 161 -1.19 -6.83 -11.41
C ARG A 161 -1.78 -8.12 -11.99
N ARG A 162 -0.95 -9.13 -12.23
CA ARG A 162 -1.46 -10.45 -12.61
C ARG A 162 -2.34 -10.94 -11.46
N ARG A 163 -3.61 -11.22 -11.76
CA ARG A 163 -4.50 -11.95 -10.84
C ARG A 163 -3.81 -13.26 -10.46
N TRP A 164 -3.65 -13.53 -9.17
CA TRP A 164 -3.23 -14.84 -8.70
C TRP A 164 -4.28 -15.87 -9.13
N THR A 165 -3.88 -16.85 -9.95
CA THR A 165 -4.77 -17.90 -10.46
C THR A 165 -4.79 -19.16 -9.59
N GLY A 166 -4.17 -19.12 -8.41
CA GLY A 166 -3.91 -20.31 -7.60
C GLY A 166 -2.82 -21.21 -8.21
N PRO A 167 -2.34 -22.23 -7.47
CA PRO A 167 -1.57 -23.31 -8.06
C PRO A 167 -2.44 -24.05 -9.11
N PRO A 168 -1.84 -24.63 -10.17
CA PRO A 168 -2.59 -25.46 -11.11
C PRO A 168 -3.29 -26.57 -10.33
N ARG A 169 -4.62 -26.69 -10.49
CA ARG A 169 -5.36 -27.81 -9.90
C ARG A 169 -4.71 -29.10 -10.43
N ALA A 170 -4.21 -29.93 -9.52
CA ALA A 170 -3.78 -31.27 -9.87
C ALA A 170 -4.96 -31.95 -10.59
N ARG A 171 -4.74 -32.39 -11.82
CA ARG A 171 -5.73 -33.22 -12.53
C ARG A 171 -5.88 -34.49 -11.70
N SER A 172 -7.08 -34.71 -11.15
CA SER A 172 -7.40 -36.00 -10.57
C SER A 172 -7.21 -37.07 -11.65
N PRO A 173 -6.56 -38.21 -11.34
CA PRO A 173 -6.44 -39.29 -12.29
C PRO A 173 -7.84 -39.80 -12.68
N PRO A 174 -8.03 -40.21 -13.94
CA PRO A 174 -9.31 -40.79 -14.38
C PRO A 174 -9.59 -42.06 -13.56
N THR A 175 -10.82 -42.15 -13.05
CA THR A 175 -11.42 -43.36 -12.45
C THR A 175 -11.67 -44.44 -13.49
#